data_AF-A0A659A0J9-F1
#
_entry.id   AF-A0A659A0J9-F1
#
_cell.length_a   1.000
_cell.length_b   1.000
_cell.length_c   1.000
_cell.angle_alpha   90.00
_cell.angle_beta   90.00
_cell.angle_gamma   90.00
#
_symmetry.space_group_name_H-M   'P 1'
#
loop_
_entity.id
_entity.type
_entity.pdbx_description
1 polymer ?
#
loop_
_entity_poly.entity_id
_entity_poly.type
_entity_poly.pdbx_seq_one_letter_code
_entity_poly.pdbx_strand_id
1 'polypeptide(L)'
;MEEKKLDEVVITKEKVIFVEGMDEVNFFYALLKKMEMGDDYQVIDYKGKSRMSDFISMMSKTESFNENAISVAVIRDADNNYDFVAEEIKDALKRIFNVINLEHGVMKSEKDINIGFYIMPGLKKNGELEDLVLSSLDGNEIFKEVNNYLDVLKGMTSPVNNGSKFCYPRKESKAKLQIYFSSMKESDTRMGLSAQRNYVDFTHDSFKEIIDFIRSM
;
A
#
# COMPACT_ATOMS: atom_id res chain seq x y z
N MET A 1 -2.68 -25.69 25.20
CA MET A 1 -3.21 -24.88 24.10
C MET A 1 -2.00 -24.24 23.48
N GLU A 2 -1.48 -24.83 22.40
CA GLU A 2 -0.26 -24.35 21.75
C GLU A 2 -0.56 -23.00 21.10
N GLU A 3 0.07 -21.95 21.61
CA GLU A 3 0.18 -20.68 20.91
C GLU A 3 0.83 -20.98 19.56
N LYS A 4 0.10 -20.77 18.47
CA LYS A 4 0.68 -20.74 17.13
C LYS A 4 1.80 -19.69 17.15
N LYS A 5 3.06 -20.13 17.18
CA LYS A 5 4.21 -19.29 16.82
C LYS A 5 3.85 -18.64 15.49
N LEU A 6 3.69 -17.32 15.48
CA LEU A 6 3.82 -16.59 14.23
C LEU A 6 5.20 -16.98 13.68
N ASP A 7 5.27 -17.37 12.42
CA ASP A 7 6.55 -17.51 11.74
C ASP A 7 7.39 -16.27 12.06
N GLU A 8 8.55 -16.48 12.68
CA GLU A 8 9.35 -15.41 13.26
C GLU A 8 9.84 -14.52 12.11
N VAL A 9 9.24 -13.34 11.99
CA VAL A 9 9.66 -12.36 10.99
C VAL A 9 11.04 -11.84 11.43
N VAL A 10 12.07 -12.17 10.66
CA VAL A 10 13.44 -11.71 10.91
C VAL A 10 13.74 -10.52 10.00
N ILE A 11 14.25 -9.43 10.56
CA ILE A 11 14.68 -8.25 9.79
C ILE A 11 16.14 -8.43 9.42
N THR A 12 16.41 -8.45 8.11
CA THR A 12 17.75 -8.69 7.54
C THR A 12 18.26 -7.55 6.67
N LYS A 13 17.44 -6.50 6.50
CA LYS A 13 17.71 -5.35 5.64
C LYS A 13 17.70 -4.08 6.46
N GLU A 14 18.50 -3.12 6.00
CA GLU A 14 18.65 -1.80 6.61
C GLU A 14 17.40 -0.92 6.48
N LYS A 15 16.67 -1.08 5.37
CA LYS A 15 15.47 -0.29 5.07
C LYS A 15 14.23 -1.17 5.17
N VAL A 16 13.31 -0.82 6.07
CA VAL A 16 12.11 -1.62 6.35
C VAL A 16 10.85 -0.81 6.04
N ILE A 17 9.97 -1.38 5.23
CA ILE A 17 8.67 -0.79 4.90
C ILE A 17 7.57 -1.67 5.52
N PHE A 18 6.81 -1.11 6.45
CA PHE A 18 5.64 -1.75 7.03
C PHE A 18 4.38 -1.36 6.27
N VAL A 19 3.60 -2.35 5.82
CA VAL A 19 2.38 -2.16 5.00
C VAL A 19 1.20 -2.96 5.54
N GLU A 20 -0.01 -2.71 5.04
CA GLU A 20 -1.22 -3.31 5.61
C GLU A 20 -1.35 -4.82 5.40
N GLY A 21 -1.14 -5.28 4.17
CA GLY A 21 -1.38 -6.65 3.77
C GLY A 21 -0.44 -7.15 2.69
N MET A 22 -0.68 -8.40 2.30
CA MET A 22 0.15 -9.11 1.33
C MET A 22 0.02 -8.56 -0.10
N ASP A 23 -1.07 -7.88 -0.43
CA ASP A 23 -1.22 -7.26 -1.76
C ASP A 23 -0.27 -6.06 -1.89
N GLU A 24 -0.19 -5.23 -0.85
CA GLU A 24 0.78 -4.12 -0.74
C GLU A 24 2.22 -4.65 -0.74
N VAL A 25 2.50 -5.74 0.00
CA VAL A 25 3.83 -6.36 -0.01
C VAL A 25 4.27 -6.71 -1.44
N ASN A 26 3.41 -7.41 -2.18
CA ASN A 26 3.71 -7.81 -3.55
C ASN A 26 3.86 -6.60 -4.49
N PHE A 27 3.01 -5.58 -4.30
CA PHE A 27 3.08 -4.33 -5.05
C PHE A 27 4.40 -3.59 -4.83
N PHE A 28 4.80 -3.37 -3.58
CA PHE A 28 6.03 -2.66 -3.25
C PHE A 28 7.28 -3.43 -3.66
N TYR A 29 7.30 -4.77 -3.55
CA TYR A 29 8.41 -5.54 -4.12
C TYR A 29 8.50 -5.40 -5.64
N ALA A 30 7.37 -5.33 -6.36
CA ALA A 30 7.38 -5.08 -7.80
C ALA A 30 7.93 -3.68 -8.13
N LEU A 31 7.50 -2.66 -7.38
CA LEU A 31 8.01 -1.29 -7.52
C LEU A 31 9.51 -1.21 -7.23
N LEU A 32 9.96 -1.75 -6.10
CA LEU A 32 11.38 -1.76 -5.70
C LEU A 32 12.26 -2.50 -6.71
N LYS A 33 11.77 -3.61 -7.26
CA LYS A 33 12.45 -4.32 -8.35
C LYS A 33 12.57 -3.44 -9.60
N LYS A 34 11.53 -2.68 -9.95
CA LYS A 34 11.57 -1.74 -11.07
C LYS A 34 12.53 -0.57 -10.82
N MET A 35 12.71 -0.19 -9.55
CA MET A 35 13.67 0.81 -9.10
C MET A 35 15.11 0.27 -9.00
N GLU A 36 15.33 -1.03 -9.22
CA GLU A 36 16.63 -1.71 -9.02
C GLU A 36 17.15 -1.62 -7.57
N MET A 37 16.23 -1.53 -6.60
CA MET A 37 16.51 -1.36 -5.16
C MET A 37 15.96 -2.51 -4.31
N GLY A 38 15.45 -3.58 -4.94
CA GLY A 38 14.78 -4.68 -4.23
C GLY A 38 15.63 -5.35 -3.15
N ASP A 39 16.95 -5.37 -3.30
CA ASP A 39 17.86 -6.01 -2.35
C ASP A 39 18.14 -5.15 -1.10
N ASP A 40 17.85 -3.85 -1.13
CA ASP A 40 18.13 -2.92 -0.02
C ASP A 40 16.97 -2.83 0.98
N TYR A 41 15.77 -3.29 0.59
CA TYR A 41 14.53 -3.10 1.34
C TYR A 41 13.91 -4.43 1.76
N GLN A 42 13.28 -4.42 2.93
CA GLN A 42 12.40 -5.48 3.40
C GLN A 42 10.99 -4.93 3.60
N VAL A 43 10.02 -5.46 2.85
CA VAL A 43 8.60 -5.08 2.98
C VAL A 43 7.88 -6.14 3.82
N ILE A 44 7.17 -5.69 4.87
CA ILE A 44 6.54 -6.55 5.87
C ILE A 44 5.09 -6.10 6.08
N ASP A 45 4.14 -7.03 6.02
CA ASP A 45 2.74 -6.72 6.34
C ASP A 45 2.44 -6.83 7.84
N TYR A 46 1.82 -5.80 8.41
CA TYR A 46 1.36 -5.81 9.81
C TYR A 46 0.02 -6.53 10.01
N LYS A 47 -0.52 -7.19 8.97
CA LYS A 47 -1.72 -8.04 8.99
C LYS A 47 -3.01 -7.29 9.36
N GLY A 48 -3.24 -6.14 8.71
CA GLY A 48 -4.44 -5.33 8.83
C GLY A 48 -4.29 -4.13 9.79
N LYS A 49 -4.95 -3.01 9.47
CA LYS A 49 -4.80 -1.73 10.16
C LYS A 49 -4.90 -1.74 11.69
N SER A 50 -5.75 -2.59 12.27
CA SER A 50 -5.91 -2.66 13.74
C SER A 50 -4.68 -3.21 14.47
N ARG A 51 -3.76 -3.87 13.74
CA ARG A 51 -2.55 -4.48 14.30
C ARG A 51 -1.30 -3.63 14.11
N MET A 52 -1.37 -2.54 13.35
CA MET A 52 -0.21 -1.72 12.97
C MET A 52 0.66 -1.32 14.18
N SER A 53 0.07 -0.67 15.18
CA SER A 53 0.81 -0.19 16.36
C SER A 53 1.46 -1.34 17.15
N ASP A 54 0.71 -2.40 17.43
CA ASP A 54 1.20 -3.50 18.26
C ASP A 54 2.25 -4.33 17.53
N PHE A 55 2.04 -4.58 16.22
CA PHE A 55 2.98 -5.32 15.39
C PHE A 55 4.32 -4.57 15.27
N ILE A 56 4.29 -3.29 14.93
CA ILE A 56 5.54 -2.50 14.79
C ILE A 56 6.24 -2.37 16.15
N SER A 57 5.50 -2.18 17.25
CA SER A 57 6.05 -2.15 18.62
C SER A 57 6.70 -3.46 19.05
N MET A 58 6.16 -4.60 18.59
CA MET A 58 6.77 -5.91 18.82
C MET A 58 8.03 -6.08 17.98
N MET A 59 7.96 -5.77 16.68
CA MET A 59 9.09 -5.88 15.76
C MET A 59 10.27 -5.01 16.17
N SER A 60 10.02 -3.78 16.61
CA SER A 60 11.05 -2.83 17.04
C SER A 60 11.83 -3.27 18.29
N LYS A 61 11.36 -4.32 18.98
CA LYS A 61 12.02 -4.90 20.16
C LYS A 61 12.82 -6.16 19.84
N THR A 62 12.73 -6.66 18.61
CA THR A 62 13.49 -7.84 18.19
C THR A 62 14.97 -7.49 18.04
N GLU A 63 15.84 -8.47 18.31
CA GLU A 63 17.29 -8.33 18.08
C GLU A 63 17.57 -7.98 16.61
N SER A 64 16.93 -8.71 15.69
CA SER A 64 17.08 -8.49 14.25
C SER A 64 16.72 -7.06 13.79
N PHE A 65 15.74 -6.40 14.43
CA PHE A 65 15.45 -5.00 14.16
C PHE A 65 16.57 -4.10 14.66
N ASN A 66 16.97 -4.26 15.92
CA ASN A 66 17.96 -3.39 16.56
C ASN A 66 19.35 -3.51 15.91
N GLU A 67 19.70 -4.67 15.36
CA GLU A 67 20.98 -4.91 14.69
C GLU A 67 21.04 -4.34 13.27
N ASN A 68 19.91 -4.36 12.55
CA ASN A 68 19.91 -4.12 11.09
C ASN A 68 19.18 -2.84 10.67
N ALA A 69 18.04 -2.50 11.28
CA ALA A 69 17.16 -1.45 10.75
C ALA A 69 17.68 -0.04 11.07
N ILE A 70 18.07 0.70 10.03
CA ILE A 70 18.49 2.11 10.11
C ILE A 70 17.43 3.06 9.54
N SER A 71 16.48 2.55 8.76
CA SER A 71 15.45 3.36 8.11
C SER A 71 14.11 2.61 8.05
N VAL A 72 13.05 3.22 8.57
CA VAL A 72 11.73 2.61 8.72
C VAL A 72 10.65 3.52 8.17
N ALA A 73 9.81 2.96 7.31
CA ALA A 73 8.63 3.62 6.81
C ALA A 73 7.36 2.82 7.14
N VAL A 74 6.28 3.54 7.43
CA VAL A 74 4.92 2.99 7.44
C VAL A 74 4.17 3.50 6.22
N ILE A 75 3.65 2.60 5.39
CA ILE A 75 2.80 2.95 4.25
C ILE A 75 1.41 2.35 4.43
N ARG A 76 0.37 3.19 4.40
CA ARG A 76 -1.02 2.79 4.70
C ARG A 76 -2.02 3.55 3.83
N ASP A 77 -3.18 2.97 3.57
CA ASP A 77 -4.29 3.65 2.91
C ASP A 77 -4.93 4.74 3.79
N ALA A 78 -5.40 5.82 3.18
CA ALA A 78 -6.21 6.83 3.87
C ALA A 78 -7.66 6.36 4.10
N ASP A 79 -8.11 5.30 3.41
CA ASP A 79 -9.52 4.90 3.33
C ASP A 79 -10.39 6.15 3.00
N ASN A 80 -11.22 6.57 3.95
CA ASN A 80 -12.14 7.69 3.83
C ASN A 80 -11.73 8.91 4.69
N ASN A 81 -10.62 8.84 5.43
CA ASN A 81 -10.21 9.91 6.35
C ASN A 81 -8.70 9.95 6.56
N TYR A 82 -8.02 10.67 5.65
CA TYR A 82 -6.60 10.92 5.69
C TYR A 82 -6.12 11.50 7.03
N ASP A 83 -6.79 12.53 7.55
CA ASP A 83 -6.34 13.22 8.77
C ASP A 83 -6.36 12.30 9.98
N PHE A 84 -7.41 11.48 10.11
CA PHE A 84 -7.49 10.47 11.16
C PHE A 84 -6.36 9.44 11.05
N VAL A 85 -6.11 8.90 9.85
CA VAL A 85 -5.03 7.93 9.62
C VAL A 85 -3.66 8.56 9.91
N ALA A 86 -3.45 9.81 9.51
CA ALA A 86 -2.20 10.52 9.78
C ALA A 86 -1.94 10.68 11.28
N GLU A 87 -2.94 11.06 12.06
CA GLU A 87 -2.79 11.16 13.52
C GLU A 87 -2.58 9.79 14.16
N GLU A 88 -3.28 8.73 13.73
CA GLU A 88 -3.06 7.36 14.21
C GLU A 88 -1.61 6.89 14.00
N ILE A 89 -1.05 7.13 12.80
CA ILE A 89 0.33 6.75 12.47
C ILE A 89 1.32 7.57 13.30
N LYS A 90 1.13 8.89 13.39
CA LYS A 90 2.01 9.77 14.19
C LYS A 90 2.02 9.36 15.65
N ASP A 91 0.87 9.09 16.25
CA ASP A 91 0.77 8.67 17.64
C ASP A 91 1.44 7.31 17.89
N ALA A 92 1.28 6.36 16.96
CA ALA A 92 1.96 5.07 17.03
C ALA A 92 3.48 5.23 16.96
N LEU A 93 3.99 5.95 15.95
CA LEU A 93 5.43 6.14 15.76
C LEU A 93 6.06 6.96 16.88
N LYS A 94 5.36 7.97 17.41
CA LYS A 94 5.79 8.69 18.62
C LYS A 94 5.93 7.77 19.83
N ARG A 95 5.00 6.84 20.03
CA ARG A 95 5.05 5.90 21.16
C ARG A 95 6.16 4.87 21.02
N ILE A 96 6.38 4.37 19.81
CA ILE A 96 7.32 3.27 19.54
C ILE A 96 8.75 3.79 19.47
N PHE A 97 8.97 4.91 18.79
CA PHE A 97 10.30 5.40 18.47
C PHE A 97 10.64 6.76 19.09
N ASN A 98 9.71 7.38 19.84
CA ASN A 98 9.88 8.70 20.44
C ASN A 98 10.12 9.84 19.41
N VAL A 99 9.67 9.66 18.17
CA VAL A 99 9.75 10.68 17.12
C VAL A 99 8.52 11.59 17.14
N ILE A 100 8.73 12.90 16.99
CA ILE A 100 7.65 13.93 16.95
C ILE A 100 7.70 14.73 15.65
N ASN A 101 6.67 15.53 15.36
CA ASN A 101 6.61 16.41 14.18
C ASN A 101 6.91 15.66 12.86
N LEU A 102 6.35 14.45 12.72
CA LEU A 102 6.42 13.71 11.46
C LEU A 102 5.50 14.37 10.42
N GLU A 103 5.98 14.43 9.19
CA GLU A 103 5.24 14.92 8.04
C GLU A 103 5.08 13.79 7.03
N HIS A 104 3.92 13.77 6.36
CA HIS A 104 3.63 12.79 5.32
C HIS A 104 4.66 12.90 4.19
N GLY A 105 5.21 11.77 3.75
CA GLY A 105 6.17 11.72 2.65
C GLY A 105 7.56 12.26 3.00
N VAL A 106 7.86 12.45 4.29
CA VAL A 106 9.17 12.96 4.75
C VAL A 106 9.78 12.01 5.76
N MET A 107 11.04 11.64 5.53
CA MET A 107 11.85 10.89 6.50
C MET A 107 12.42 11.85 7.54
N LYS A 108 12.35 11.45 8.81
CA LYS A 108 12.90 12.19 9.93
C LYS A 108 13.89 11.32 10.70
N SER A 109 15.10 11.82 10.87
CA SER A 109 16.10 11.19 11.74
C SER A 109 15.76 11.44 13.21
N GLU A 110 15.69 10.37 13.99
CA GLU A 110 15.55 10.40 15.45
C GLU A 110 16.58 9.44 16.03
N LYS A 111 17.59 9.96 16.75
CA LYS A 111 18.80 9.20 17.14
C LYS A 111 19.48 8.61 15.91
N ASP A 112 19.66 7.28 15.88
CA ASP A 112 20.36 6.53 14.83
C ASP A 112 19.41 5.88 13.82
N ILE A 113 18.11 6.24 13.82
CA ILE A 113 17.12 5.67 12.92
C ILE A 113 16.34 6.76 12.16
N ASN A 114 16.16 6.56 10.87
CA ASN A 114 15.28 7.37 10.03
C ASN A 114 13.87 6.81 10.07
N ILE A 115 12.88 7.65 10.35
CA ILE A 115 11.48 7.24 10.47
C ILE A 115 10.61 8.16 9.63
N GLY A 116 9.75 7.58 8.81
CA GLY A 116 8.77 8.33 8.04
C GLY A 116 7.49 7.55 7.85
N PHE A 117 6.51 8.21 7.23
CA PHE A 117 5.30 7.54 6.82
C PHE A 117 4.76 8.12 5.52
N TYR A 118 4.05 7.29 4.78
CA TYR A 118 3.33 7.66 3.58
C TYR A 118 1.89 7.14 3.67
N ILE A 119 0.95 7.96 3.22
CA ILE A 119 -0.46 7.60 3.19
C ILE A 119 -0.93 7.62 1.74
N MET A 120 -1.35 6.47 1.24
CA MET A 120 -1.85 6.33 -0.12
C MET A 120 -3.21 7.05 -0.27
N PRO A 121 -3.51 7.61 -1.45
CA PRO A 121 -2.72 7.56 -2.69
C PRO A 121 -1.66 8.67 -2.80
N GLY A 122 -1.39 9.42 -1.73
CA GLY A 122 -0.53 10.59 -1.73
C GLY A 122 -1.27 11.92 -1.74
N LEU A 123 -0.53 13.03 -1.82
CA LEU A 123 -1.06 14.39 -1.94
C LEU A 123 -2.10 14.77 -0.86
N LYS A 124 -2.02 14.16 0.32
CA LYS A 124 -2.96 14.34 1.43
C LYS A 124 -4.43 14.05 1.06
N LYS A 125 -4.64 13.09 0.16
CA LYS A 125 -5.98 12.68 -0.29
C LYS A 125 -6.49 11.46 0.49
N ASN A 126 -7.81 11.32 0.53
CA ASN A 126 -8.45 10.06 0.84
C ASN A 126 -8.25 9.06 -0.31
N GLY A 127 -8.36 7.78 -0.02
CA GLY A 127 -8.22 6.71 -0.97
C GLY A 127 -7.21 5.65 -0.55
N GLU A 128 -6.88 4.80 -1.51
CA GLU A 128 -6.15 3.56 -1.30
C GLU A 128 -5.08 3.38 -2.37
N LEU A 129 -4.29 2.32 -2.24
CA LEU A 129 -3.35 1.89 -3.27
C LEU A 129 -4.03 1.75 -4.65
N GLU A 130 -5.26 1.24 -4.69
CA GLU A 130 -6.00 1.14 -5.95
C GLU A 130 -6.21 2.49 -6.62
N ASP A 131 -6.47 3.57 -5.88
CA ASP A 131 -6.66 4.91 -6.44
C ASP A 131 -5.36 5.47 -7.03
N LEU A 132 -4.22 5.17 -6.39
CA LEU A 132 -2.90 5.51 -6.93
C LEU A 132 -2.66 4.79 -8.27
N VAL A 133 -2.91 3.48 -8.34
CA VAL A 133 -2.74 2.72 -9.59
C VAL A 133 -3.71 3.19 -10.66
N LEU A 134 -4.97 3.47 -10.32
CA LEU A 134 -5.95 3.98 -11.28
C LEU A 134 -5.55 5.32 -11.87
N SER A 135 -4.91 6.20 -11.08
CA SER A 135 -4.41 7.48 -11.59
C SER A 135 -3.30 7.30 -12.66
N SER A 136 -2.57 6.18 -12.65
CA SER A 136 -1.61 5.83 -13.69
C SER A 136 -2.24 5.28 -14.98
N LEU A 137 -3.52 4.93 -14.93
CA LEU A 137 -4.28 4.42 -16.07
C LEU A 137 -5.14 5.50 -16.73
N ASP A 138 -5.07 6.75 -16.26
CA ASP A 138 -5.80 7.85 -16.89
C ASP A 138 -5.35 8.04 -18.34
N GLY A 139 -6.30 8.25 -19.24
CA GLY A 139 -6.05 8.31 -20.68
C GLY A 139 -5.80 6.97 -21.39
N ASN A 140 -5.60 5.85 -20.68
CA ASN A 140 -5.40 4.53 -21.29
C ASN A 140 -6.65 4.04 -22.05
N GLU A 141 -6.50 3.62 -23.32
CA GLU A 141 -7.62 3.22 -24.17
C GLU A 141 -8.35 1.97 -23.68
N ILE A 142 -7.62 0.96 -23.17
CA ILE A 142 -8.21 -0.25 -22.60
C ILE A 142 -9.01 0.11 -21.33
N PHE A 143 -8.47 1.05 -20.54
CA PHE A 143 -9.12 1.49 -19.32
C PHE A 143 -10.44 2.25 -19.57
N LYS A 144 -10.60 2.91 -20.72
CA LYS A 144 -11.90 3.50 -21.14
C LYS A 144 -12.97 2.42 -21.27
N GLU A 145 -12.64 1.25 -21.82
CA GLU A 145 -13.60 0.15 -21.95
C GLU A 145 -13.99 -0.47 -20.60
N VAL A 146 -13.11 -0.42 -19.60
CA VAL A 146 -13.44 -0.81 -18.23
C VAL A 146 -14.52 0.11 -17.64
N ASN A 147 -14.41 1.42 -17.87
CA ASN A 147 -15.43 2.38 -17.43
C ASN A 147 -16.77 2.12 -18.14
N ASN A 148 -16.75 1.93 -19.47
CA ASN A 148 -17.94 1.60 -20.25
C ASN A 148 -18.64 0.34 -19.73
N TYR A 149 -17.87 -0.72 -19.43
CA TYR A 149 -18.41 -1.95 -18.86
C TYR A 149 -19.12 -1.71 -17.53
N LEU A 150 -18.52 -0.92 -16.63
CA LEU A 150 -19.11 -0.62 -15.32
C LEU A 150 -20.35 0.25 -15.42
N ASP A 151 -20.40 1.21 -16.36
CA ASP A 151 -21.59 2.02 -16.62
C ASP A 151 -22.78 1.15 -17.05
N VAL A 152 -22.54 0.18 -17.95
CA VAL A 152 -23.56 -0.80 -18.34
C VAL A 152 -23.95 -1.68 -17.15
N LEU A 153 -22.98 -2.20 -16.40
CA LEU A 153 -23.24 -3.06 -15.23
C LEU A 153 -24.08 -2.35 -14.17
N LYS A 154 -23.85 -1.04 -13.97
CA LYS A 154 -24.60 -0.20 -13.04
C LYS A 154 -26.08 -0.17 -13.38
N GLY A 155 -26.43 -0.03 -14.66
CA GLY A 155 -27.84 -0.08 -15.12
C GLY A 155 -28.50 -1.46 -14.97
N MET A 156 -27.71 -2.54 -14.90
CA MET A 156 -28.21 -3.91 -14.82
C MET A 156 -28.33 -4.47 -13.38
N THR A 157 -27.75 -3.78 -12.39
CA THR A 157 -27.58 -4.29 -11.02
C THR A 157 -28.25 -3.39 -9.98
N SER A 158 -28.53 -3.96 -8.81
CA SER A 158 -28.95 -3.18 -7.63
C SER A 158 -27.79 -2.29 -7.14
N PRO A 159 -28.03 -1.05 -6.68
CA PRO A 159 -29.34 -0.48 -6.34
C PRO A 159 -30.04 0.30 -7.47
N VAL A 160 -29.47 0.42 -8.67
CA VAL A 160 -30.12 1.19 -9.76
C VAL A 160 -31.27 0.40 -10.36
N ASN A 161 -31.05 -0.88 -10.66
CA ASN A 161 -32.11 -1.82 -11.04
C ASN A 161 -32.55 -2.62 -9.81
N ASN A 162 -33.51 -2.08 -9.05
CA ASN A 162 -34.04 -2.68 -7.82
C ASN A 162 -34.64 -4.09 -8.01
N GLY A 163 -34.98 -4.50 -9.23
CA GLY A 163 -35.45 -5.86 -9.54
C GLY A 163 -34.32 -6.87 -9.80
N SER A 164 -33.07 -6.41 -9.85
CA SER A 164 -31.92 -7.25 -10.16
C SER A 164 -31.47 -8.09 -8.97
N LYS A 165 -31.21 -9.38 -9.21
CA LYS A 165 -30.61 -10.30 -8.23
C LYS A 165 -29.12 -10.07 -8.02
N PHE A 166 -28.48 -9.26 -8.88
CA PHE A 166 -27.07 -8.95 -8.83
C PHE A 166 -26.87 -7.55 -8.24
N CYS A 167 -25.80 -7.38 -7.46
CA CYS A 167 -25.45 -6.10 -6.83
C CYS A 167 -24.24 -5.48 -7.54
N TYR A 168 -24.28 -4.16 -7.71
CA TYR A 168 -23.13 -3.39 -8.17
C TYR A 168 -21.95 -3.54 -7.20
N PRO A 169 -20.69 -3.52 -7.68
CA PRO A 169 -19.53 -3.61 -6.80
C PRO A 169 -19.53 -2.53 -5.71
N ARG A 170 -19.17 -2.92 -4.48
CA ARG A 170 -19.14 -2.01 -3.31
C ARG A 170 -18.08 -0.91 -3.43
N LYS A 171 -16.91 -1.27 -3.99
CA LYS A 171 -15.80 -0.35 -4.26
C LYS A 171 -15.50 -0.37 -5.75
N GLU A 172 -15.82 0.73 -6.42
CA GLU A 172 -15.66 0.85 -7.86
C GLU A 172 -14.18 0.86 -8.26
N SER A 173 -13.30 1.51 -7.49
CA SER A 173 -11.85 1.54 -7.75
C SER A 173 -11.26 0.12 -7.82
N LYS A 174 -11.59 -0.71 -6.84
CA LYS A 174 -11.17 -2.12 -6.80
C LYS A 174 -11.74 -2.92 -7.98
N ALA A 175 -13.01 -2.73 -8.32
CA ALA A 175 -13.62 -3.41 -9.46
C ALA A 175 -12.94 -3.02 -10.79
N LYS A 176 -12.64 -1.74 -10.99
CA LYS A 176 -11.94 -1.23 -12.18
C LYS A 176 -10.61 -1.94 -12.38
N LEU A 177 -9.77 -2.02 -11.35
CA LEU A 177 -8.48 -2.71 -11.45
C LEU A 177 -8.62 -4.21 -11.68
N GLN A 178 -9.58 -4.87 -11.02
CA GLN A 178 -9.81 -6.31 -11.23
C GLN A 178 -10.22 -6.62 -12.67
N ILE A 179 -11.11 -5.81 -13.26
CA ILE A 179 -11.53 -5.96 -14.66
C ILE A 179 -10.34 -5.69 -15.59
N TYR A 180 -9.62 -4.60 -15.36
CA TYR A 180 -8.43 -4.24 -16.14
C TYR A 180 -7.38 -5.35 -16.14
N PHE A 181 -6.98 -5.84 -14.96
CA PHE A 181 -5.97 -6.90 -14.84
C PHE A 181 -6.46 -8.26 -15.33
N SER A 182 -7.75 -8.58 -15.20
CA SER A 182 -8.30 -9.81 -15.76
C SER A 182 -8.30 -9.83 -17.30
N SER A 183 -8.18 -8.66 -17.94
CA SER A 183 -8.10 -8.51 -19.39
C SER A 183 -6.67 -8.64 -19.94
N MET A 184 -5.67 -8.78 -19.07
CA MET A 184 -4.26 -8.93 -19.46
C MET A 184 -3.94 -10.36 -19.89
N LYS A 185 -2.83 -10.52 -20.64
CA LYS A 185 -2.39 -11.80 -21.22
C LYS A 185 -2.37 -12.94 -20.20
N GLU A 186 -1.74 -12.71 -19.05
CA GLU A 186 -1.78 -13.64 -17.92
C GLU A 186 -2.70 -13.03 -16.87
N SER A 187 -3.97 -13.42 -16.86
CA SER A 187 -4.97 -12.80 -16.00
C SER A 187 -4.71 -13.13 -14.51
N ASP A 188 -4.79 -12.11 -13.66
CA ASP A 188 -4.90 -12.23 -12.21
C ASP A 188 -5.62 -10.99 -11.71
N THR A 189 -6.56 -11.14 -10.78
CA THR A 189 -7.33 -10.02 -10.26
C THR A 189 -6.66 -9.35 -9.07
N ARG A 190 -5.57 -9.93 -8.54
CA ARG A 190 -4.79 -9.37 -7.44
C ARG A 190 -3.79 -8.35 -7.98
N MET A 191 -3.82 -7.15 -7.42
CA MET A 191 -3.03 -6.01 -7.91
C MET A 191 -1.54 -6.23 -7.69
N GLY A 192 -1.13 -6.76 -6.54
CA GLY A 192 0.27 -7.02 -6.23
C GLY A 192 0.92 -8.01 -7.19
N LEU A 193 0.20 -9.06 -7.61
CA LEU A 193 0.71 -9.99 -8.62
C LEU A 193 0.70 -9.40 -10.03
N SER A 194 -0.30 -8.59 -10.35
CA SER A 194 -0.37 -7.87 -11.63
C SER A 194 0.78 -6.86 -11.77
N ALA A 195 1.16 -6.21 -10.67
CA ALA A 195 2.34 -5.36 -10.59
C ALA A 195 3.63 -6.14 -10.88
N GLN A 196 3.80 -7.33 -10.30
CA GLN A 196 4.94 -8.22 -10.58
C GLN A 196 5.02 -8.66 -12.05
N ARG A 197 3.88 -8.69 -12.76
CA ARG A 197 3.78 -9.00 -14.19
C ARG A 197 4.01 -7.78 -15.10
N ASN A 198 4.39 -6.63 -14.55
CA ASN A 198 4.58 -5.37 -15.27
C ASN A 198 3.30 -4.82 -15.91
N TYR A 199 2.12 -5.07 -15.32
CA TYR A 199 0.85 -4.48 -15.77
C TYR A 199 0.55 -3.12 -15.12
N VAL A 200 1.41 -2.67 -14.21
CA VAL A 200 1.39 -1.33 -13.64
C VAL A 200 2.57 -0.55 -14.22
N ASP A 201 2.29 0.62 -14.81
CA ASP A 201 3.32 1.51 -15.31
C ASP A 201 3.88 2.38 -14.18
N PHE A 202 4.90 1.85 -13.49
CA PHE A 202 5.61 2.58 -12.45
C PHE A 202 6.40 3.80 -12.94
N THR A 203 6.48 4.04 -14.25
CA THR A 203 7.13 5.24 -14.80
C THR A 203 6.18 6.44 -14.88
N HIS A 204 4.88 6.22 -14.67
CA HIS A 204 3.88 7.29 -14.66
C HIS A 204 4.08 8.26 -13.49
N ASP A 205 3.86 9.55 -13.75
CA ASP A 205 4.11 10.65 -12.78
C ASP A 205 3.31 10.51 -11.47
N SER A 206 2.21 9.76 -11.48
CA SER A 206 1.42 9.46 -10.28
C SER A 206 2.25 8.78 -9.19
N PHE A 207 3.26 7.98 -9.56
CA PHE A 207 4.11 7.27 -8.59
C PHE A 207 5.29 8.10 -8.10
N LYS A 208 5.50 9.31 -8.63
CA LYS A 208 6.69 10.11 -8.32
C LYS A 208 6.84 10.40 -6.82
N GLU A 209 5.77 10.81 -6.16
CA GLU A 209 5.81 11.18 -4.74
C GLU A 209 6.20 9.99 -3.85
N ILE A 210 5.60 8.81 -4.08
CA ILE A 210 5.91 7.61 -3.29
C ILE A 210 7.31 7.06 -3.62
N ILE A 211 7.75 7.15 -4.87
CA ILE A 211 9.11 6.77 -5.28
C ILE A 211 10.14 7.69 -4.62
N ASP A 212 9.92 9.00 -4.62
CA ASP A 212 10.81 9.97 -4.00
C ASP A 212 10.88 9.76 -2.48
N PHE A 213 9.74 9.47 -1.84
CA PHE A 213 9.70 9.07 -0.43
C PHE A 213 10.52 7.80 -0.16
N ILE A 214 10.30 6.72 -0.90
CA ILE A 214 11.04 5.45 -0.74
C ILE A 214 12.55 5.67 -0.95
N ARG A 215 12.96 6.49 -1.92
CA ARG A 215 14.37 6.82 -2.17
C ARG A 215 15.02 7.62 -1.06
N SER A 216 14.24 8.41 -0.31
CA SER A 216 14.74 9.22 0.80
C SER A 216 15.00 8.41 2.08
N MET A 217 14.57 7.14 2.11
CA MET A 217 14.85 6.20 3.20
C MET A 217 16.32 5.80 3.24
#